data_AF-A0A1M7RTX1-F1
#
_entry.id   AF-A0A1M7RTX1-F1
#
_cell.length_a   1.000
_cell.length_b   1.000
_cell.length_c   1.000
_cell.angle_alpha   90.00
_cell.angle_beta   90.00
_cell.angle_gamma   90.00
#
_symmetry.space_group_name_H-M   'P 1'
#
loop_
_entity.id
_entity.type
_entity.pdbx_description
1 polymer ?
#
loop_
_entity_poly.entity_id
_entity_poly.type
_entity_poly.pdbx_seq_one_letter_code
_entity_poly.pdbx_strand_id
1 'polypeptide(L)' 'MCDVKKYSDIYKEIAKLNPKDTLQLVLESETEEEKDFYEMVGDFLLQRRQKEVVERNLF' A
#
# COMPACT_ATOMS: atom_id res chain seq x y z
N MET A 1 -25.00 -7.49 -0.09
CA MET A 1 -23.85 -8.33 0.30
C MET A 1 -22.59 -7.72 -0.28
N CYS A 2 -21.51 -7.60 0.50
CA CYS A 2 -20.23 -7.06 0.03
C CYS A 2 -19.54 -8.09 -0.89
N ASP A 3 -18.97 -7.66 -2.01
CA ASP A 3 -18.20 -8.51 -2.91
C ASP A 3 -16.77 -8.70 -2.38
N VAL A 4 -16.64 -9.61 -1.42
CA VAL A 4 -15.37 -9.91 -0.74
C VAL A 4 -14.26 -10.29 -1.74
N LYS A 5 -14.62 -10.96 -2.85
CA LYS A 5 -13.65 -11.39 -3.86
C LYS A 5 -13.06 -10.18 -4.59
N LYS A 6 -13.91 -9.24 -5.02
CA LYS A 6 -13.46 -7.99 -5.64
C LYS A 6 -12.45 -7.25 -4.76
N TYR A 7 -12.74 -7.04 -3.49
CA TYR A 7 -11.84 -6.31 -2.59
C TYR A 7 -10.58 -7.09 -2.24
N SER A 8 -10.65 -8.43 -2.17
CA SER A 8 -9.45 -9.28 -2.02
C SER A 8 -8.52 -9.15 -3.22
N ASP A 9 -9.05 -9.06 -4.43
CA ASP A 9 -8.24 -8.91 -5.64
C ASP A 9 -7.63 -7.49 -5.73
N ILE A 10 -8.38 -6.45 -5.35
CA ILE A 10 -7.84 -5.08 -5.22
C ILE A 10 -6.66 -5.05 -4.23
N TYR A 11 -6.82 -5.68 -3.06
CA TYR A 11 -5.73 -5.77 -2.09
C TYR A 11 -4.48 -6.44 -2.67
N LYS A 12 -4.63 -7.54 -3.44
CA LYS A 12 -3.48 -8.23 -4.05
C LYS A 12 -2.73 -7.35 -5.05
N GLU A 13 -3.43 -6.51 -5.81
CA GLU A 13 -2.78 -5.56 -6.72
C GLU A 13 -2.07 -4.45 -5.96
N ILE A 14 -2.72 -3.84 -4.96
CA ILE A 14 -2.10 -2.82 -4.10
C ILE A 14 -0.86 -3.38 -3.37
N ALA A 15 -0.93 -4.63 -2.91
CA ALA A 15 0.16 -5.28 -2.19
C ALA A 15 1.44 -5.46 -3.03
N LYS A 16 1.37 -5.36 -4.36
CA LYS A 16 2.52 -5.43 -5.28
C LYS A 16 3.21 -4.09 -5.50
N LEU A 17 2.57 -2.98 -5.12
CA LEU A 17 3.13 -1.65 -5.31
C LEU A 17 4.49 -1.51 -4.61
N ASN A 18 5.41 -0.83 -5.29
CA ASN A 18 6.68 -0.43 -4.73
C ASN A 18 6.62 1.02 -4.18
N PRO A 19 7.63 1.45 -3.39
CA PRO A 19 7.60 2.78 -2.76
C PRO A 19 7.52 3.95 -3.76
N LYS A 20 8.04 3.78 -4.99
CA LYS A 20 7.92 4.79 -6.05
C LYS A 20 6.50 4.84 -6.59
N ASP A 21 5.87 3.68 -6.79
CA ASP A 21 4.49 3.60 -7.29
C ASP A 21 3.53 4.27 -6.29
N THR A 22 3.70 3.99 -4.98
CA THR A 22 2.86 4.63 -3.94
C THR A 22 3.09 6.14 -3.85
N LEU A 23 4.34 6.60 -4.02
CA LEU A 23 4.64 8.04 -4.07
C LEU A 23 3.99 8.70 -5.29
N GLN A 24 4.00 8.04 -6.45
CA GLN A 24 3.34 8.56 -7.65
C GLN A 24 1.84 8.69 -7.44
N LEU A 25 1.19 7.69 -6.84
CA LEU A 25 -0.25 7.76 -6.51
C LEU A 25 -0.57 8.97 -5.63
N VAL A 26 0.23 9.24 -4.59
CA VAL A 26 0.08 10.41 -3.71
C VAL A 26 0.24 11.73 -4.46
N LEU A 27 1.19 11.81 -5.40
CA LEU A 27 1.46 13.02 -6.18
C LEU A 27 0.41 13.28 -7.26
N GLU A 28 -0.18 12.23 -7.82
CA GLU A 28 -1.18 12.30 -8.88
C GLU A 28 -2.63 12.34 -8.34
N SER A 29 -2.84 12.16 -7.04
CA SER A 29 -4.15 12.32 -6.40
C SER A 29 -4.76 13.69 -6.66
N GLU A 30 -6.04 13.70 -7.04
CA GLU A 30 -6.76 14.95 -7.32
C GLU A 30 -7.29 15.61 -6.05
N THR A 31 -7.53 14.82 -5.01
CA THR A 31 -8.14 15.28 -3.75
C THR A 31 -7.24 14.99 -2.55
N GLU A 32 -7.41 15.79 -1.49
CA GLU A 32 -6.72 15.58 -0.22
C GLU A 32 -7.09 14.22 0.41
N GLU A 33 -8.35 13.81 0.33
CA GLU A 33 -8.79 12.50 0.83
C GLU A 33 -8.12 11.34 0.08
N GLU A 34 -8.02 11.43 -1.24
CA GLU A 34 -7.33 10.40 -2.04
C GLU A 34 -5.83 10.37 -1.75
N LYS A 35 -5.22 11.53 -1.54
CA LYS A 35 -3.83 11.65 -1.13
C LYS A 35 -3.59 10.96 0.21
N ASP A 36 -4.38 11.30 1.23
CA ASP A 36 -4.30 10.70 2.57
C ASP A 36 -4.48 9.18 2.53
N PHE A 37 -5.38 8.70 1.68
CA PHE A 37 -5.57 7.27 1.45
C PHE A 37 -4.30 6.60 0.91
N TYR A 38 -3.69 7.13 -0.14
CA TYR A 38 -2.47 6.53 -0.72
C TYR A 38 -1.24 6.69 0.18
N GLU A 39 -1.15 7.75 0.99
CA GLU A 39 -0.13 7.89 2.03
C GLU A 39 -0.25 6.75 3.05
N MET A 40 -1.46 6.50 3.57
CA MET A 40 -1.73 5.40 4.50
C MET A 40 -1.40 4.03 3.90
N VAL A 41 -1.74 3.80 2.63
CA VAL A 41 -1.40 2.57 1.90
C VAL A 41 0.12 2.42 1.77
N GLY A 42 0.83 3.49 1.43
CA GLY A 42 2.29 3.52 1.33
C GLY A 42 2.96 3.12 2.65
N ASP A 43 2.54 3.74 3.75
CA ASP A 43 3.05 3.45 5.09
C ASP A 43 2.80 2.00 5.49
N PHE A 44 1.60 1.47 5.22
CA PHE A 44 1.28 0.07 5.49
C PHE A 44 2.24 -0.89 4.75
N LEU A 45 2.51 -0.64 3.46
CA LEU A 45 3.41 -1.49 2.67
C LEU A 45 4.86 -1.40 3.17
N LEU A 46 5.32 -0.21 3.57
CA LEU A 46 6.65 -0.02 4.14
C LEU A 46 6.80 -0.76 5.46
N GLN A 47 5.83 -0.63 6.37
CA GLN A 47 5.83 -1.34 7.65
C GLN A 47 5.83 -2.86 7.46
N ARG A 48 5.07 -3.38 6.49
CA ARG A 48 5.07 -4.82 6.17
C ARG A 48 6.46 -5.31 5.76
N ARG A 49 7.12 -4.58 4.85
CA ARG A 49 8.49 -4.92 4.41
C ARG A 49 9.50 -4.85 5.55
N GLN A 50 9.39 -3.84 6.41
CA GLN A 50 10.25 -3.72 7.59
C GLN A 50 10.09 -4.92 8.53
N LYS A 51 8.86 -5.35 8.81
CA LYS A 51 8.60 -6.57 9.61
C LYS A 51 9.26 -7.80 8.99
N GLU A 52 9.16 -7.98 7.68
CA GLU A 52 9.81 -9.11 6.98
C GLU A 52 11.34 -9.06 7.12
N VAL A 53 11.96 -7.88 7.04
CA VAL A 53 13.42 -7.71 7.24
C VAL A 53 13.80 -8.05 8.69
N VAL A 54 13.00 -7.61 9.66
CA VAL A 54 13.20 -7.91 11.09
C VAL A 54 13.12 -9.41 11.36
N GLU A 55 12.06 -10.06 10.90
CA GLU A 55 11.84 -11.50 11.10
C GLU A 55 12.96 -12.35 10.47
N ARG A 56 13.60 -11.84 9.41
CA ARG A 56 14.70 -12.53 8.73
C ARG A 56 16.07 -12.24 9.34
N ASN A 57 16.17 -11.45 10.41
CA ASN A 57 17.44 -10.98 10.99
C ASN A 57 18.42 -10.42 9.93
N LEU A 58 17.89 -9.73 8.91
CA LEU A 58 18.70 -9.15 7.82
C LEU A 58 19.26 -7.77 8.17
N PHE A 59 19.50 -7.51 9.44
CA PHE A 59 20.07 -6.26 9.96
C PHE A 59 21.58 -6.30 10.10
#